data_AF-A0A418N9D8-F1
#
_entry.id   AF-A0A418N9D8-F1
#
_cell.length_a   1.000
_cell.length_b   1.000
_cell.length_c   1.000
_cell.angle_alpha   90.00
_cell.angle_beta   90.00
_cell.angle_gamma   90.00
#
_symmetry.space_group_name_H-M   'P 1'
#
loop_
_entity.id
_entity.type
_entity.pdbx_description
1 polymer ?
#
loop_
_entity_poly.entity_id
_entity_poly.type
_entity_poly.pdbx_seq_one_letter_code
_entity_poly.pdbx_strand_id
1 'polypeptide(L)'
;MHFNWLTSGDENLATKRACIDMEYSLRPKITRFLLKKIDGDFCSDFSCFHFDVDLKRKWVWISEKTPMEYIKKMLPDFDTEINGSNISSVA
;
A
#
# COMPACT_ATOMS: atom_id res chain seq x y z
N MET A 1 3.63 8.48 4.82
CA MET A 1 3.22 7.07 4.63
C MET A 1 4.44 6.18 4.75
N HIS A 2 4.29 5.04 5.42
CA HIS A 2 5.38 4.11 5.72
C HIS A 2 5.09 2.76 5.07
N PHE A 3 6.11 2.18 4.43
CA PHE A 3 6.04 0.84 3.83
C PHE A 3 6.93 -0.10 4.63
N ASN A 4 6.30 -1.07 5.30
CA ASN A 4 6.97 -2.15 6.01
C ASN A 4 7.19 -3.30 5.02
N TRP A 5 8.42 -3.47 4.56
CA TRP A 5 8.76 -4.49 3.58
C TRP A 5 8.90 -5.87 4.23
N LEU A 6 8.03 -6.80 3.86
CA LEU A 6 8.08 -8.20 4.27
C LEU A 6 9.09 -8.94 3.38
N THR A 7 10.38 -8.70 3.57
CA THR A 7 11.44 -9.40 2.85
C THR A 7 11.80 -10.70 3.59
N SER A 8 11.66 -11.84 2.93
CA SER A 8 12.19 -13.10 3.46
C SER A 8 13.71 -13.13 3.28
N GLY A 9 14.45 -12.48 4.17
CA GLY A 9 15.83 -12.85 4.55
C GLY A 9 16.97 -12.61 3.56
N ASP A 10 16.77 -11.97 2.40
CA ASP A 10 17.88 -11.72 1.45
C ASP A 10 17.96 -10.23 1.07
N GLU A 11 18.80 -9.48 1.80
CA GLU A 11 19.08 -8.06 1.56
C GLU A 11 20.02 -7.81 0.37
N ASN A 12 19.81 -8.54 -0.73
CA ASN A 12 20.58 -8.34 -1.94
C ASN A 12 20.25 -6.98 -2.59
N LEU A 13 21.18 -6.41 -3.34
CA LEU A 13 21.01 -5.15 -4.09
C LEU A 13 19.81 -5.21 -5.05
N ALA A 14 19.53 -6.39 -5.62
CA ALA A 14 18.35 -6.63 -6.44
C ALA A 14 17.03 -6.44 -5.65
N THR A 15 16.97 -6.96 -4.41
CA THR A 15 15.82 -6.81 -3.52
C THR A 15 15.60 -5.33 -3.18
N LYS A 16 16.67 -4.59 -2.86
CA LYS A 16 16.58 -3.16 -2.55
C LYS A 16 16.05 -2.35 -3.75
N ARG A 17 16.54 -2.65 -4.95
CA ARG A 17 16.04 -2.01 -6.17
C ARG A 17 14.57 -2.31 -6.43
N ALA A 18 14.17 -3.57 -6.27
CA ALA A 18 12.78 -3.98 -6.42
C ALA A 18 11.84 -3.30 -5.40
N CYS A 19 12.28 -3.11 -4.15
CA CYS A 19 11.53 -2.32 -3.17
C CYS A 19 11.35 -0.87 -3.62
N ILE A 20 12.41 -0.21 -4.09
CA ILE A 20 12.33 1.18 -4.58
C ILE A 20 11.37 1.29 -5.76
N ASP A 21 11.49 0.40 -6.75
CA ASP A 21 10.63 0.40 -7.93
C ASP A 21 9.16 0.16 -7.56
N MET A 22 8.89 -0.76 -6.63
CA MET A 22 7.55 -1.03 -6.14
C MET A 22 7.00 0.16 -5.33
N GLU A 23 7.80 0.77 -4.44
CA GLU A 23 7.39 1.97 -3.69
C GLU A 23 7.03 3.11 -4.64
N TYR A 24 7.84 3.33 -5.66
CA TYR A 24 7.61 4.35 -6.68
C TYR A 24 6.28 4.14 -7.40
N SER A 25 5.90 2.89 -7.66
CA SER A 25 4.61 2.55 -8.27
C SER A 25 3.43 2.65 -7.29
N LEU A 26 3.64 2.34 -6.01
CA LEU A 26 2.60 2.27 -4.98
C LEU A 26 2.22 3.65 -4.47
N ARG A 27 3.21 4.52 -4.18
CA ARG A 27 2.99 5.87 -3.65
C ARG A 27 1.90 6.65 -4.40
N PRO A 28 1.98 6.84 -5.73
CA PRO A 28 0.95 7.60 -6.45
C PRO A 28 -0.43 6.91 -6.43
N LYS A 29 -0.49 5.57 -6.43
CA LYS A 29 -1.76 4.83 -6.35
C LYS A 29 -2.42 5.01 -4.99
N ILE A 30 -1.66 4.79 -3.91
CA ILE A 30 -2.13 4.91 -2.54
C ILE A 30 -2.50 6.37 -2.24
N THR A 31 -1.69 7.35 -2.63
CA THR A 31 -2.04 8.77 -2.44
C THR A 31 -3.39 9.10 -3.10
N ARG A 32 -3.62 8.66 -4.34
CA ARG A 32 -4.91 8.89 -5.02
C ARG A 32 -6.08 8.23 -4.28
N PHE A 33 -5.89 7.00 -3.81
CA PHE A 33 -6.89 6.29 -3.02
C PHE A 33 -7.23 7.04 -1.72
N LEU A 34 -6.20 7.48 -0.99
CA LEU A 34 -6.37 8.23 0.26
C LEU A 34 -7.09 9.55 0.03
N LEU A 35 -6.71 10.33 -0.99
CA LEU A 35 -7.38 11.58 -1.34
C LEU A 35 -8.86 11.39 -1.71
N LYS A 36 -9.22 10.25 -2.30
CA LYS A 36 -10.59 9.92 -2.67
C LYS A 36 -11.44 9.47 -1.47
N LYS A 37 -10.82 8.83 -0.46
CA LYS A 37 -11.52 8.17 0.65
C LYS A 37 -11.47 8.93 1.97
N ILE A 38 -10.53 9.85 2.14
CA ILE A 38 -10.27 10.53 3.41
C ILE A 38 -10.43 12.04 3.20
N ASP A 39 -11.44 12.59 3.85
CA ASP A 39 -11.63 14.04 3.94
C ASP A 39 -10.49 14.63 4.79
N GLY A 40 -9.83 15.66 4.25
CA GLY A 40 -8.46 16.09 4.55
C GLY A 40 -8.11 16.62 5.96
N ASP A 41 -8.87 16.28 7.01
CA ASP A 41 -8.77 16.97 8.30
C ASP A 41 -7.82 16.35 9.33
N PHE A 42 -7.36 15.10 9.19
CA PHE A 42 -6.69 14.42 10.32
C PHE A 42 -5.36 13.69 10.01
N CYS A 43 -4.76 13.91 8.83
CA CYS A 43 -3.41 13.41 8.50
C CYS A 43 -2.89 14.05 7.20
N SER A 44 -2.64 15.36 7.24
CA SER A 44 -2.40 16.20 6.04
C SER A 44 -1.17 15.80 5.21
N ASP A 45 -0.20 15.09 5.80
CA ASP A 45 1.04 14.65 5.15
C ASP A 45 1.08 13.13 4.89
N PHE A 46 -0.03 12.42 5.13
CA PHE A 46 -0.13 10.96 5.04
C PHE A 46 0.84 10.18 5.95
N SER A 47 1.47 10.81 6.95
CA SER A 47 2.45 10.16 7.85
C SER A 47 1.84 9.03 8.66
N CYS A 48 0.60 9.16 9.11
CA CYS A 48 -0.15 8.18 9.90
C CYS A 48 -0.50 6.86 9.17
N PHE A 49 -0.29 6.76 7.85
CA PHE A 49 -0.61 5.57 7.09
C PHE A 49 0.58 4.63 6.99
N HIS A 50 0.39 3.41 7.48
CA HIS A 50 1.37 2.33 7.46
C HIS A 50 0.84 1.17 6.62
N PHE A 51 1.69 0.63 5.76
CA PHE A 51 1.34 -0.45 4.85
C PHE A 51 2.37 -1.58 4.97
N ASP A 52 1.90 -2.81 5.03
CA ASP A 52 2.76 -3.99 4.98
C ASP A 52 2.83 -4.46 3.53
N VAL A 53 4.04 -4.63 2.98
CA VAL A 53 4.24 -4.94 1.55
C VAL A 53 5.01 -6.24 1.42
N ASP A 54 4.37 -7.25 0.81
CA ASP A 54 5.05 -8.48 0.39
C ASP A 54 5.55 -8.32 -1.04
N LEU A 55 6.86 -8.20 -1.17
CA LEU A 55 7.56 -8.04 -2.44
C LEU A 55 7.43 -9.28 -3.34
N LYS A 56 7.36 -10.49 -2.76
CA LYS A 56 7.27 -11.75 -3.52
C LYS A 56 5.87 -11.92 -4.09
N ARG A 57 4.85 -11.68 -3.28
CA ARG A 57 3.44 -11.77 -3.70
C ARG A 57 2.96 -10.53 -4.45
N LYS A 58 3.76 -9.46 -4.43
CA LYS A 58 3.39 -8.12 -4.91
C LYS A 58 2.07 -7.65 -4.30
N TRP A 59 1.91 -7.87 -3.01
CA TRP A 59 0.68 -7.59 -2.28
C TRP A 59 0.91 -6.57 -1.17
N VAL A 60 -0.07 -5.70 -0.95
CA VAL A 60 -0.05 -4.63 0.04
C VAL A 60 -1.21 -4.80 1.00
N TRP A 61 -0.95 -4.74 2.30
CA TRP A 61 -1.97 -4.68 3.34
C TRP A 61 -1.92 -3.35 4.07
N ILE A 62 -3.06 -2.93 4.62
CA ILE A 62 -3.09 -1.83 5.58
C ILE A 62 -2.57 -2.37 6.90
N SER A 63 -1.49 -1.78 7.41
CA SER A 63 -0.90 -2.20 8.68
C SER A 63 -1.78 -1.78 9.85
N GLU A 64 -1.83 -2.60 10.90
CA GLU A 64 -2.54 -2.29 12.15
C GLU A 64 -1.99 -1.05 12.87
N LYS A 65 -0.80 -0.57 12.48
CA LYS A 65 -0.23 0.71 12.92
C LYS A 65 -0.98 1.92 12.37
N THR A 66 -1.75 1.76 11.30
CA THR A 66 -2.62 2.81 10.79
C THR A 66 -3.79 3.02 11.77
N PRO A 67 -4.19 4.25 12.11
CA PRO A 67 -5.31 4.48 13.01
C PRO A 67 -6.59 3.76 12.54
N MET A 68 -7.24 3.06 13.47
CA MET A 68 -8.33 2.11 13.17
C MET A 68 -9.53 2.76 12.47
N GLU A 69 -9.78 4.04 12.72
CA GLU A 69 -10.83 4.82 12.06
C GLU A 69 -10.60 4.90 10.54
N TYR A 70 -9.35 5.04 10.10
CA TYR A 70 -8.99 5.02 8.68
C TYR A 70 -9.00 3.62 8.10
N ILE A 71 -8.52 2.63 8.86
CA ILE A 71 -8.58 1.23 8.43
C ILE A 71 -10.01 0.89 8.04
N LYS A 72 -11.01 1.18 8.89
CA LYS A 72 -12.42 0.91 8.60
C LYS A 72 -12.94 1.59 7.32
N LYS A 73 -12.49 2.82 7.03
CA LYS A 73 -12.88 3.57 5.82
C LYS A 73 -12.21 3.02 4.55
N MET A 74 -10.97 2.55 4.67
CA MET A 74 -10.15 2.10 3.55
C MET A 74 -10.39 0.64 3.18
N LEU A 75 -10.55 -0.23 4.19
CA LEU A 75 -10.60 -1.70 4.04
C LEU A 75 -11.56 -2.20 2.94
N PRO A 76 -12.79 -1.66 2.79
CA PRO A 76 -13.75 -2.20 1.83
C PRO A 76 -13.28 -2.13 0.36
N ASP A 77 -12.49 -1.11 0.03
CA ASP A 77 -12.10 -0.82 -1.37
C ASP A 77 -10.60 -1.01 -1.61
N PHE A 78 -9.79 -1.08 -0.54
CA PHE A 78 -8.33 -1.04 -0.64
C PHE A 78 -7.76 -2.18 -1.47
N ASP A 79 -8.16 -3.43 -1.21
CA ASP A 79 -7.61 -4.58 -1.93
C ASP A 79 -7.96 -4.51 -3.43
N THR A 80 -9.21 -4.16 -3.74
CA THR A 80 -9.67 -4.05 -5.14
C THR A 80 -8.94 -2.94 -5.90
N GLU A 81 -8.71 -1.78 -5.28
CA GLU A 81 -8.07 -0.64 -5.95
C GLU A 81 -6.54 -0.71 -5.98
N ILE A 82 -5.91 -1.24 -4.92
CA ILE A 82 -4.44 -1.23 -4.74
C ILE A 82 -3.79 -2.52 -5.21
N ASN A 83 -4.31 -3.67 -4.78
CA ASN A 83 -3.78 -4.99 -5.18
C ASN A 83 -4.37 -5.43 -6.53
N GLY A 84 -5.53 -4.88 -6.88
CA GLY A 84 -6.30 -5.26 -8.05
C GLY A 84 -7.17 -6.48 -7.74
N SER A 85 -8.36 -6.50 -8.34
CA SER A 85 -8.99 -7.77 -8.66
C SER A 85 -8.12 -8.44 -9.73
N ASN A 86 -7.93 -9.77 -9.70
CA ASN A 86 -7.47 -10.50 -10.88
C ASN A 86 -8.52 -10.27 -11.99
N ILE A 87 -8.43 -9.16 -12.72
CA ILE A 87 -9.26 -8.93 -13.89
C ILE A 87 -8.61 -9.78 -14.98
N SER A 88 -8.98 -11.06 -14.95
CA SER A 88 -8.89 -11.96 -16.09
C SER A 88 -9.39 -11.17 -17.29
N SER A 89 -8.46 -10.79 -18.16
CA SER A 89 -8.80 -10.25 -19.47
C SER A 89 -9.42 -11.40 -20.24
N VAL A 90 -10.75 -11.47 -20.25
CA VAL A 90 -11.45 -12.40 -21.14
C VAL A 90 -11.19 -11.90 -22.56
N ALA A 91 -10.60 -12.78 -23.37
CA ALA A 91 -10.28 -12.60 -24.77
C ALA A 91 -11.52 -12.43 -25.66
#